data_AF-A0A9P7F7Y3-F1
#
_entry.id   AF-A0A9P7F7Y3-F1
#
_cell.length_a   1.000
_cell.length_b   1.000
_cell.length_c   1.000
_cell.angle_alpha   90.00
_cell.angle_beta   90.00
_cell.angle_gamma   90.00
#
_symmetry.space_group_name_H-M   'P 1'
#
loop_
_entity.id
_entity.type
_entity.pdbx_description
1 polymer ?
#
loop_
_entity_poly.entity_id
_entity_poly.type
_entity_poly.pdbx_seq_one_letter_code
_entity_poly.pdbx_strand_id
1 'polypeptide(L)'
;MQHTRHLAYVLSSWRGQECKPVVVGQRISPTPMQLMIVDFKKKVLTGNDTLPPRSSRHSLLPMIASAASIAACAICASVEDWLSFKMILLGIISSGITSSIMSTGNITLERLKPAHGVPRGDGMLLSDTRIVILRGNEEDVNAVTKGKLRLELKGGGYTVLLCAFIAMLQVTLQLAFMPFGSLPGQLMFLLSLLVSGACNLYLSAKEDEVQSSALITLLNTPEVKTYQASSRATAAVLACLALCWESSTPPTQVLQEIVPIKPKAWKAWSEFVVENIREKRTQFVWGENESTDCLDERENKLLLELIDDAHAAHDQYIKDHTIT
;
A
#
# COMPACT_ATOMS: atom_id res chain seq x y z
N MET A 1 5.92 0.63 -20.50
CA MET A 1 5.40 1.04 -19.17
C MET A 1 4.01 0.44 -19.01
N GLN A 2 3.89 -0.74 -18.41
CA GLN A 2 2.63 -1.49 -18.32
C GLN A 2 2.07 -1.45 -16.90
N HIS A 3 0.74 -1.32 -16.81
CA HIS A 3 -0.05 -1.27 -15.58
C HIS A 3 0.03 -2.58 -14.78
N THR A 4 0.96 -2.67 -13.82
CA THR A 4 1.00 -3.72 -12.78
C THR A 4 0.68 -3.17 -11.38
N ARG A 5 0.00 -2.03 -11.29
CA ARG A 5 0.27 -1.07 -10.20
C ARG A 5 -0.75 -0.91 -9.08
N HIS A 6 -1.90 -1.60 -9.03
CA HIS A 6 -2.87 -1.28 -7.96
C HIS A 6 -2.46 -1.85 -6.59
N LEU A 7 -2.26 -3.17 -6.45
CA LEU A 7 -1.90 -3.75 -5.15
C LEU A 7 -0.50 -3.38 -4.68
N ALA A 8 0.46 -3.29 -5.62
CA ALA A 8 1.80 -2.77 -5.36
C ALA A 8 1.77 -1.31 -4.85
N TYR A 9 0.93 -0.46 -5.43
CA TYR A 9 0.74 0.92 -4.98
C TYR A 9 0.06 0.96 -3.61
N VAL A 10 -1.02 0.18 -3.43
CA VAL A 10 -1.73 0.06 -2.16
C VAL A 10 -0.77 -0.41 -1.07
N LEU A 11 0.08 -1.40 -1.32
CA LEU A 11 1.13 -1.84 -0.39
C LEU A 11 2.11 -0.71 -0.07
N SER A 12 2.55 0.07 -1.07
CA SER A 12 3.46 1.21 -0.87
C SER A 12 2.83 2.38 -0.08
N SER A 13 1.50 2.42 0.01
CA SER A 13 0.76 3.41 0.80
C SER A 13 0.58 2.99 2.26
N TRP A 14 0.93 1.74 2.60
CA TRP A 14 0.79 1.22 3.96
C TRP A 14 1.66 2.01 4.94
N ARG A 15 1.01 2.60 5.94
CA ARG A 15 1.65 3.30 7.05
C ARG A 15 1.38 2.54 8.34
N GLY A 16 1.97 1.36 8.46
CA GLY A 16 1.87 0.56 9.67
C GLY A 16 2.36 1.29 10.92
N GLN A 17 1.84 0.86 12.07
CA GLN A 17 2.12 1.42 13.39
C GLN A 17 3.58 1.18 13.86
N GLU A 18 4.34 0.32 13.15
CA GLU A 18 5.66 -0.17 13.58
C GLU A 18 6.87 0.43 12.84
N CYS A 19 6.69 1.28 11.83
CA CYS A 19 7.83 1.76 11.05
C CYS A 19 7.98 3.28 11.11
N LYS A 20 8.50 3.82 12.23
CA LYS A 20 9.24 5.08 12.10
C LYS A 20 10.43 4.78 11.19
N PRO A 21 10.56 5.45 10.04
CA PRO A 21 11.60 5.10 9.09
C PRO A 21 12.96 5.36 9.75
N VAL A 22 13.84 4.37 9.69
CA VAL A 22 15.23 4.56 10.14
C VAL A 22 15.92 5.41 9.09
N VAL A 23 16.38 6.59 9.48
CA VAL A 23 17.12 7.48 8.59
C VAL A 23 18.53 6.93 8.42
N VAL A 24 18.96 6.74 7.17
CA VAL A 24 20.25 6.13 6.84
C VAL A 24 21.07 7.06 5.96
N GLY A 25 22.33 7.27 6.36
CA GLY A 25 23.29 8.16 5.72
C GLY A 25 23.30 9.58 6.30
N GLN A 26 24.38 10.31 6.02
CA GLN A 26 24.67 11.62 6.64
C GLN A 26 24.29 12.81 5.74
N ARG A 27 24.05 12.57 4.44
CA ARG A 27 23.77 13.64 3.47
C ARG A 27 22.29 14.04 3.45
N ILE A 28 21.99 15.33 3.54
CA ILE A 28 20.63 15.84 3.33
C ILE A 28 20.43 16.06 1.82
N SER A 29 19.90 15.07 1.10
CA SER A 29 19.44 15.27 -0.28
C SER A 29 18.11 16.05 -0.28
N PRO A 30 17.88 16.96 -1.25
CA PRO A 30 16.58 17.65 -1.38
C PRO A 30 15.42 16.69 -1.63
N THR A 31 15.69 15.45 -2.06
CA THR A 31 14.69 14.39 -2.26
C THR A 31 15.15 13.09 -1.57
N PRO A 32 14.83 12.88 -0.28
CA PRO A 32 15.13 11.62 0.39
C PRO A 32 14.32 10.48 -0.25
N MET A 33 14.94 9.30 -0.38
CA MET A 33 14.28 8.11 -0.91
C MET A 33 13.79 7.22 0.22
N GLN A 34 12.57 6.71 0.09
CA GLN A 34 12.03 5.76 1.06
C GLN A 34 12.20 4.34 0.50
N LEU A 35 12.88 3.48 1.26
CA LEU A 35 13.04 2.07 0.93
C LEU A 35 12.20 1.23 1.88
N MET A 36 11.32 0.40 1.36
CA MET A 36 10.49 -0.53 2.13
C MET A 36 10.88 -1.95 1.74
N ILE A 37 11.30 -2.75 2.73
CA ILE A 37 11.59 -4.18 2.56
C ILE A 37 10.42 -4.94 3.18
N VAL A 38 9.79 -5.81 2.40
CA VAL A 38 8.71 -6.69 2.82
C VAL A 38 9.20 -8.11 2.67
N ASP A 39 9.34 -8.81 3.81
CA ASP A 39 9.88 -10.16 3.86
C ASP A 39 8.81 -11.18 4.25
N PHE A 40 8.56 -12.13 3.35
CA PHE A 40 7.64 -13.24 3.50
C PHE A 40 8.36 -14.46 4.11
N LYS A 41 9.03 -14.31 5.27
CA LYS A 41 9.81 -15.39 5.92
C LYS A 41 8.96 -16.56 6.43
N LYS A 42 7.71 -16.30 6.84
CA LYS A 42 6.79 -17.35 7.25
C LYS A 42 6.06 -17.84 6.01
N LYS A 43 6.13 -19.15 5.73
CA LYS A 43 5.19 -19.80 4.80
C LYS A 43 3.81 -19.27 5.10
N VAL A 44 3.16 -18.68 4.11
CA VAL A 44 1.75 -18.34 4.19
C VAL A 44 1.04 -19.66 4.45
N LEU A 45 0.65 -19.88 5.70
CA LEU A 45 -0.22 -20.98 6.07
C LEU A 45 -1.51 -20.74 5.29
N THR A 46 -1.74 -21.54 4.25
CA THR A 46 -3.05 -21.81 3.67
C THR A 46 -4.03 -22.03 4.82
N GLY A 47 -4.76 -20.99 5.17
CA GLY A 47 -5.47 -20.93 6.45
C GLY A 47 -6.25 -19.64 6.56
N ASN A 48 -7.20 -19.47 5.62
CA ASN A 48 -8.16 -18.38 5.45
C ASN A 48 -7.69 -17.25 4.52
N ASP A 49 -7.72 -17.51 3.21
CA ASP A 49 -7.65 -16.52 2.13
C ASP A 49 -8.87 -15.56 2.09
N THR A 50 -9.63 -15.49 3.17
CA THR A 50 -10.89 -14.75 3.28
C THR A 50 -10.83 -13.86 4.50
N LEU A 51 -10.86 -12.55 4.27
CA LEU A 51 -11.13 -11.60 5.34
C LEU A 51 -12.60 -11.20 5.35
N PRO A 52 -13.25 -11.16 6.52
CA PRO A 52 -14.53 -10.49 6.64
C PRO A 52 -14.31 -8.99 6.38
N PRO A 53 -15.26 -8.30 5.73
CA PRO A 53 -15.09 -6.94 5.21
C PRO A 53 -14.99 -5.86 6.29
N ARG A 54 -14.93 -6.24 7.57
CA ARG A 54 -15.08 -5.31 8.71
C ARG A 54 -13.77 -5.12 9.47
N SER A 55 -13.02 -4.08 9.09
CA SER A 55 -12.00 -3.49 9.96
C SER A 55 -12.67 -2.56 10.99
N SER A 56 -12.43 -2.80 12.27
CA SER A 56 -13.11 -2.16 13.40
C SER A 56 -12.77 -0.67 13.61
N ARG A 57 -11.67 -0.16 13.02
CA ARG A 57 -11.11 1.15 13.38
C ARG A 57 -11.88 2.36 12.84
N HIS A 58 -12.75 2.21 11.85
CA HIS A 58 -13.55 3.31 11.27
C HIS A 58 -15.07 3.18 11.49
N SER A 59 -15.50 2.32 12.41
CA SER A 59 -16.91 2.01 12.63
C SER A 59 -17.76 3.18 13.14
N LEU A 60 -17.15 4.30 13.55
CA LEU A 60 -17.86 5.48 14.07
C LEU A 60 -18.50 6.34 12.98
N LEU A 61 -17.88 6.45 11.80
CA LEU A 61 -18.36 7.32 10.73
C LEU A 61 -19.69 6.85 10.12
N PRO A 62 -19.88 5.55 9.81
CA PRO A 62 -21.18 5.04 9.37
C PRO A 62 -22.28 5.21 10.44
N MET A 63 -21.92 5.18 11.72
CA MET A 63 -22.86 5.42 12.82
C MET A 63 -23.35 6.87 12.84
N ILE A 64 -22.47 7.84 12.60
CA ILE A 64 -22.84 9.27 12.55
C ILE A 64 -23.84 9.53 11.41
N ALA A 65 -23.55 9.03 10.20
CA ALA A 65 -24.45 9.19 9.05
C ALA A 65 -25.83 8.53 9.29
N SER A 66 -25.84 7.36 9.92
CA SER A 66 -27.07 6.65 10.28
C SER A 66 -27.86 7.41 11.36
N ALA A 67 -27.19 7.90 12.39
CA ALA A 67 -27.81 8.67 13.48
C ALA A 67 -28.42 9.98 12.97
N ALA A 68 -27.71 10.69 12.06
CA ALA A 68 -28.24 11.89 11.42
C ALA A 68 -29.52 11.60 10.62
N SER A 69 -29.56 10.47 9.90
CA SER A 69 -30.74 10.04 9.14
C SER A 69 -31.93 9.69 10.05
N ILE A 70 -31.68 9.01 11.17
CA ILE A 70 -32.70 8.68 12.18
C ILE A 70 -33.24 9.96 12.84
N ALA A 71 -32.36 10.91 13.19
CA ALA A 71 -32.76 12.20 13.76
C ALA A 71 -33.62 13.01 12.78
N ALA A 72 -33.21 13.10 11.51
CA ALA A 72 -34.00 13.73 10.45
C ALA A 72 -35.38 13.07 10.30
N CYS A 73 -35.44 11.74 10.37
CA CYS A 73 -36.69 10.98 10.34
C CYS A 73 -37.60 11.33 11.52
N ALA A 74 -37.07 11.38 12.74
CA ALA A 74 -37.84 11.72 13.95
C ALA A 74 -38.38 13.15 13.90
N ILE A 75 -37.57 14.12 13.45
CA ILE A 75 -37.98 15.52 13.29
C ILE A 75 -39.11 15.65 12.25
N CYS A 76 -39.02 14.94 11.12
CA CYS A 76 -40.08 14.95 10.10
C CYS A 76 -41.40 14.39 10.64
N ALA A 77 -41.35 13.35 11.48
CA ALA A 77 -42.55 12.80 12.13
C ALA A 77 -43.19 13.81 13.11
N SER A 78 -42.37 14.55 13.86
CA SER A 78 -42.86 15.58 14.79
C SER A 78 -43.51 16.79 14.09
N VAL A 79 -43.12 17.08 12.86
CA VAL A 79 -43.69 18.16 12.02
C VAL A 79 -44.89 17.64 11.20
N GLU A 80 -45.34 16.41 11.44
CA GLU A 80 -46.45 15.74 10.74
C GLU A 80 -46.22 15.59 9.21
N ASP A 81 -44.96 15.69 8.75
CA ASP A 81 -44.61 15.42 7.35
C ASP A 81 -44.40 13.92 7.14
N TRP A 82 -45.53 13.22 7.03
CA TRP A 82 -45.56 11.77 6.82
C TRP A 82 -44.96 11.33 5.49
N LEU A 83 -44.98 12.19 4.46
CA LEU A 83 -44.40 11.85 3.17
C LEU A 83 -42.87 11.82 3.27
N SER A 84 -42.26 12.91 3.75
CA SER A 84 -40.81 12.99 3.97
C SER A 84 -40.33 11.92 4.95
N PHE A 85 -41.08 11.68 6.04
CA PHE A 85 -40.81 10.60 6.98
C PHE A 85 -40.72 9.23 6.29
N LYS A 86 -41.73 8.85 5.48
CA LYS A 86 -41.74 7.56 4.78
C LYS A 86 -40.58 7.44 3.78
N MET A 87 -40.22 8.52 3.10
CA MET A 87 -39.12 8.53 2.13
C MET A 87 -37.74 8.39 2.79
N ILE A 88 -37.52 9.05 3.93
CA ILE A 88 -36.29 8.90 4.72
C ILE A 88 -36.22 7.48 5.31
N LEU A 89 -37.32 6.99 5.87
CA LEU A 89 -37.40 5.65 6.45
C LEU A 89 -37.13 4.56 5.39
N LEU A 90 -37.70 4.70 4.19
CA LEU A 90 -37.43 3.82 3.05
C LEU A 90 -35.93 3.78 2.72
N GLY A 91 -35.27 4.94 2.76
CA GLY A 91 -33.83 5.05 2.54
C GLY A 91 -33.00 4.31 3.60
N ILE A 92 -33.37 4.45 4.88
CA ILE A 92 -32.71 3.74 5.99
C ILE A 92 -32.86 2.23 5.81
N ILE A 93 -34.07 1.74 5.52
CA ILE A 93 -34.34 0.31 5.36
C ILE A 93 -33.58 -0.25 4.14
N SER A 94 -33.67 0.42 2.99
CA SER A 94 -32.99 0.03 1.75
C SER A 94 -31.46 -0.04 1.92
N SER A 95 -30.88 0.97 2.55
CA SER A 95 -29.44 1.02 2.84
C SER A 95 -29.03 -0.05 3.86
N GLY A 96 -29.88 -0.33 4.86
CA GLY A 96 -29.69 -1.41 5.82
C GLY A 96 -29.67 -2.79 5.18
N ILE A 97 -30.62 -3.07 4.27
CA ILE A 97 -30.66 -4.33 3.50
C ILE A 97 -29.41 -4.45 2.62
N THR A 98 -29.08 -3.41 1.86
CA THR A 98 -27.92 -3.39 0.95
C THR A 98 -26.60 -3.60 1.71
N SER A 99 -26.43 -2.94 2.86
CA SER A 99 -25.23 -3.08 3.70
C SER A 99 -25.14 -4.45 4.39
N SER A 100 -26.26 -5.02 4.83
CA SER A 100 -26.30 -6.39 5.37
C SER A 100 -25.84 -7.40 4.32
N ILE A 101 -26.39 -7.28 3.10
CA ILE A 101 -26.00 -8.12 1.96
C ILE A 101 -24.51 -7.95 1.65
N MET A 102 -24.03 -6.70 1.54
CA MET A 102 -22.62 -6.42 1.26
C MET A 102 -21.69 -6.98 2.35
N SER A 103 -22.12 -6.95 3.61
CA SER A 103 -21.37 -7.50 4.73
C SER A 103 -21.23 -9.03 4.69
N THR A 104 -22.03 -9.73 3.89
CA THR A 104 -21.89 -11.20 3.75
C THR A 104 -20.78 -11.60 2.78
N GLY A 105 -20.19 -10.65 2.05
CA GLY A 105 -19.11 -10.91 1.12
C GLY A 105 -17.80 -11.19 1.82
N ASN A 106 -16.96 -12.04 1.21
CA ASN A 106 -15.60 -12.31 1.65
C ASN A 106 -14.62 -11.63 0.70
N ILE A 107 -13.60 -10.99 1.25
CA ILE A 107 -12.50 -10.45 0.45
C ILE A 107 -11.50 -11.59 0.23
N THR A 108 -11.33 -12.02 -1.01
CA THR A 108 -10.37 -13.05 -1.43
C THR A 108 -9.21 -12.44 -2.21
N LEU A 109 -8.02 -12.99 -2.00
CA LEU A 109 -6.84 -12.65 -2.79
C LEU A 109 -6.66 -13.70 -3.89
N GLU A 110 -6.92 -13.31 -5.14
CA GLU A 110 -6.67 -14.18 -6.29
C GLU A 110 -5.17 -14.25 -6.55
N ARG A 111 -4.55 -15.40 -6.25
CA ARG A 111 -3.13 -15.67 -6.53
C ARG A 111 -2.98 -16.43 -7.85
N LEU A 112 -2.07 -15.98 -8.71
CA LEU A 112 -1.64 -16.79 -9.84
C LEU A 112 -0.72 -17.91 -9.35
N LYS A 113 -0.99 -19.15 -9.77
CA LYS A 113 -0.08 -20.27 -9.52
C LYS A 113 1.22 -20.04 -10.28
N PRO A 114 2.39 -20.20 -9.64
CA PRO A 114 3.68 -20.09 -10.30
C PRO A 114 3.83 -21.26 -11.29
N ALA A 115 4.68 -21.06 -12.29
CA ALA A 115 5.09 -22.17 -13.15
C ALA A 115 5.99 -23.14 -12.36
N HIS A 116 6.01 -24.41 -12.76
CA HIS A 116 6.79 -25.41 -12.04
C HIS A 116 8.30 -25.15 -12.25
N GLY A 117 9.07 -25.12 -11.15
CA GLY A 117 10.53 -24.97 -11.19
C GLY A 117 11.06 -23.54 -11.27
N VAL A 118 10.24 -22.52 -11.05
CA VAL A 118 10.70 -21.12 -11.05
C VAL A 118 11.53 -20.84 -9.78
N PRO A 119 12.66 -20.12 -9.90
CA PRO A 119 13.46 -19.70 -8.75
C PRO A 119 12.69 -18.77 -7.80
N ARG A 120 13.30 -18.41 -6.66
CA ARG A 120 12.75 -17.41 -5.72
C ARG A 120 12.25 -16.17 -6.46
N GLY A 121 11.09 -15.67 -6.06
CA GLY A 121 10.39 -14.59 -6.74
C GLY A 121 10.74 -13.20 -6.25
N ASP A 122 11.91 -13.03 -5.62
CA ASP A 122 12.35 -11.75 -5.08
C ASP A 122 12.27 -10.65 -6.17
N GLY A 123 11.78 -9.48 -5.81
CA GLY A 123 11.49 -8.43 -6.79
C GLY A 123 11.57 -7.03 -6.22
N MET A 124 11.74 -6.06 -7.12
CA MET A 124 11.81 -4.63 -6.80
C MET A 124 10.76 -3.85 -7.56
N LEU A 125 10.05 -2.98 -6.85
CA LEU A 125 9.12 -2.01 -7.40
C LEU A 125 9.72 -0.61 -7.23
N LEU A 126 10.10 -0.02 -8.35
CA LEU A 126 10.71 1.31 -8.39
C LEU A 126 9.65 2.40 -8.63
N SER A 127 9.68 3.45 -7.82
CA SER A 127 8.97 4.73 -8.01
C SER A 127 9.95 5.88 -7.82
N ASP A 128 9.61 7.10 -8.27
CA ASP A 128 10.55 8.23 -8.31
C ASP A 128 11.17 8.59 -6.94
N THR A 129 10.45 8.33 -5.85
CA THR A 129 10.87 8.62 -4.47
C THR A 129 10.78 7.42 -3.53
N ARG A 130 10.34 6.26 -4.04
CA ARG A 130 10.12 5.06 -3.22
C ARG A 130 10.62 3.81 -3.92
N ILE A 131 11.26 2.94 -3.17
CA ILE A 131 11.69 1.62 -3.60
C ILE A 131 11.01 0.61 -2.67
N VAL A 132 10.25 -0.33 -3.23
CA VAL A 132 9.65 -1.42 -2.45
C VAL A 132 10.28 -2.73 -2.90
N ILE A 133 10.88 -3.44 -1.96
CA ILE A 133 11.53 -4.74 -2.16
C ILE A 133 10.64 -5.81 -1.57
N LEU A 134 10.30 -6.80 -2.38
CA LEU A 134 9.51 -7.97 -2.01
C LEU A 134 10.44 -9.18 -1.97
N ARG A 135 10.56 -9.82 -0.80
CA ARG A 135 11.41 -11.00 -0.59
C ARG A 135 10.57 -12.21 -0.21
N GLY A 136 10.66 -13.30 -0.96
CA GLY A 136 9.86 -14.49 -0.68
C GLY A 136 9.74 -15.47 -1.85
N ASN A 137 8.81 -16.42 -1.68
CA ASN A 137 8.48 -17.34 -2.76
C ASN A 137 7.75 -16.61 -3.89
N GLU A 138 7.85 -17.13 -5.10
CA GLU A 138 7.19 -16.53 -6.27
C GLU A 138 5.67 -16.44 -6.10
N GLU A 139 5.06 -17.35 -5.33
CA GLU A 139 3.63 -17.32 -5.02
C GLU A 139 3.22 -16.06 -4.26
N ASP A 140 4.01 -15.67 -3.26
CA ASP A 140 3.75 -14.54 -2.39
C ASP A 140 4.03 -13.22 -3.10
N VAL A 141 5.12 -13.17 -3.87
CA VAL A 141 5.46 -11.98 -4.66
C VAL A 141 4.50 -11.81 -5.85
N ASN A 142 4.07 -12.89 -6.52
CA ASN A 142 3.03 -12.83 -7.55
C ASN A 142 1.68 -12.40 -6.96
N ALA A 143 1.36 -12.76 -5.71
CA ALA A 143 0.14 -12.29 -5.06
C ALA A 143 0.10 -10.75 -4.91
N VAL A 144 1.25 -10.12 -4.66
CA VAL A 144 1.36 -8.64 -4.57
C VAL A 144 1.46 -7.97 -5.93
N THR A 145 2.26 -8.54 -6.84
CA THR A 145 2.59 -7.91 -8.13
C THR A 145 1.57 -8.18 -9.23
N LYS A 146 0.92 -9.35 -9.21
CA LYS A 146 -0.03 -9.81 -10.23
C LYS A 146 -1.40 -10.18 -9.66
N GLY A 147 -1.52 -10.29 -8.33
CA GLY A 147 -2.77 -10.66 -7.68
C GLY A 147 -3.85 -9.59 -7.82
N LYS A 148 -5.09 -10.00 -7.55
CA LYS A 148 -6.26 -9.12 -7.52
C LYS A 148 -7.04 -9.39 -6.24
N LEU A 149 -7.43 -8.32 -5.55
CA LEU A 149 -8.42 -8.41 -4.49
C LEU A 149 -9.80 -8.54 -5.15
N ARG A 150 -10.53 -9.59 -4.79
CA ARG A 150 -11.92 -9.79 -5.22
C ARG A 150 -12.82 -9.83 -4.01
N LEU A 151 -14.00 -9.24 -4.15
CA LEU A 151 -15.08 -9.40 -3.19
C LEU A 151 -16.03 -10.47 -3.70
N GLU A 152 -16.08 -11.61 -3.01
CA GLU A 152 -17.01 -12.69 -3.32
C GLU A 152 -18.23 -12.60 -2.41
N LEU A 153 -19.35 -12.15 -2.96
CA LEU A 153 -20.63 -12.12 -2.25
C LEU A 153 -21.31 -13.49 -2.28
N LYS A 154 -21.93 -13.87 -1.16
CA LYS A 154 -22.84 -15.02 -1.12
C LYS A 154 -24.02 -14.77 -2.06
N GLY A 155 -24.11 -15.55 -3.14
CA GLY A 155 -25.10 -15.39 -4.21
C GLY A 155 -24.59 -14.73 -5.50
N GLY A 156 -23.30 -14.38 -5.56
CA GLY A 156 -22.64 -13.95 -6.80
C GLY A 156 -23.21 -12.65 -7.40
N GLY A 157 -23.23 -12.58 -8.73
CA GLY A 157 -23.63 -11.36 -9.45
C GLY A 157 -25.10 -10.95 -9.25
N TYR A 158 -26.00 -11.91 -8.98
CA TYR A 158 -27.41 -11.61 -8.73
C TYR A 158 -27.60 -10.73 -7.49
N THR A 159 -26.84 -11.00 -6.43
CA THR A 159 -26.87 -10.24 -5.19
C THR A 159 -26.44 -8.78 -5.41
N VAL A 160 -25.41 -8.55 -6.22
CA VAL A 160 -24.96 -7.19 -6.59
C VAL A 160 -26.04 -6.46 -7.39
N LEU A 161 -26.64 -7.15 -8.37
CA LEU A 161 -27.72 -6.59 -9.18
C LEU A 161 -28.93 -6.22 -8.34
N LEU A 162 -29.30 -7.05 -7.36
CA LEU A 162 -30.40 -6.77 -6.43
C LEU A 162 -30.10 -5.54 -5.57
N CYS A 163 -28.89 -5.44 -5.00
CA CYS A 163 -28.45 -4.26 -4.25
C CYS A 163 -28.49 -2.98 -5.11
N ALA A 164 -27.97 -3.05 -6.33
CA ALA A 164 -27.98 -1.92 -7.25
C ALA A 164 -29.41 -1.52 -7.63
N PHE A 165 -30.30 -2.48 -7.87
CA PHE A 165 -31.71 -2.24 -8.17
C PHE A 165 -32.44 -1.59 -6.99
N ILE A 166 -32.27 -2.12 -5.78
CA ILE A 166 -32.87 -1.56 -4.56
C ILE A 166 -32.41 -0.11 -4.34
N ALA A 167 -31.10 0.15 -4.46
CA ALA A 167 -30.54 1.49 -4.32
C ALA A 167 -31.04 2.45 -5.42
N MET A 168 -31.10 2.01 -6.67
CA MET A 168 -31.62 2.81 -7.78
C MET A 168 -33.10 3.13 -7.60
N LEU A 169 -33.91 2.15 -7.21
CA LEU A 169 -35.33 2.32 -6.95
C LEU A 169 -35.55 3.30 -5.79
N GLN A 170 -34.78 3.16 -4.70
CA GLN A 170 -34.82 4.08 -3.57
C GLN A 170 -34.54 5.53 -4.02
N VAL A 171 -33.44 5.77 -4.73
CA VAL A 171 -33.06 7.12 -5.19
C VAL A 171 -34.11 7.68 -6.16
N THR A 172 -34.64 6.86 -7.05
CA THR A 172 -35.67 7.26 -8.02
C THR A 172 -36.95 7.69 -7.30
N LEU A 173 -37.43 6.89 -6.35
CA LEU A 173 -38.61 7.22 -5.56
C LEU A 173 -38.37 8.48 -4.73
N GLN A 174 -37.20 8.62 -4.10
CA GLN A 174 -36.85 9.83 -3.34
C GLN A 174 -36.85 11.07 -4.23
N LEU A 175 -36.22 11.04 -5.41
CA LEU A 175 -36.24 12.17 -6.34
C LEU A 175 -37.63 12.50 -6.88
N ALA A 176 -38.47 11.49 -7.12
CA ALA A 176 -39.80 11.70 -7.66
C ALA A 176 -40.78 12.25 -6.61
N PHE A 177 -40.74 11.72 -5.38
CA PHE A 177 -41.74 12.03 -4.35
C PHE A 177 -41.33 13.15 -3.40
N MET A 178 -40.03 13.38 -3.19
CA MET A 178 -39.56 14.43 -2.27
C MET A 178 -40.01 15.86 -2.64
N PRO A 179 -40.08 16.26 -3.93
CA PRO A 179 -40.58 17.57 -4.33
C PRO A 179 -42.03 17.85 -3.89
N PHE A 180 -42.81 16.80 -3.62
CA PHE A 180 -44.19 16.89 -3.13
C PHE A 180 -44.30 16.97 -1.59
N GLY A 181 -43.17 16.87 -0.87
CA GLY A 181 -43.11 16.98 0.59
C GLY A 181 -43.15 18.43 1.11
N SER A 182 -43.16 18.59 2.42
CA SER A 182 -43.11 19.92 3.04
C SER A 182 -41.70 20.54 2.97
N LEU A 183 -41.60 21.87 2.99
CA LEU A 183 -40.31 22.58 2.99
C LEU A 183 -39.37 22.13 4.14
N PRO A 184 -39.83 22.00 5.41
CA PRO A 184 -38.98 21.49 6.48
C PRO A 184 -38.49 20.06 6.23
N GLY A 185 -39.35 19.17 5.71
CA GLY A 185 -38.98 17.80 5.38
C GLY A 185 -37.94 17.71 4.26
N GLN A 186 -38.10 18.53 3.22
CA GLN A 186 -37.14 18.68 2.12
C GLN A 186 -35.75 19.11 2.61
N LEU A 187 -35.70 20.09 3.51
CA LEU A 187 -34.45 20.58 4.10
C LEU A 187 -33.76 19.49 4.93
N MET A 188 -34.52 18.75 5.76
CA MET A 188 -33.98 17.66 6.58
C MET A 188 -33.45 16.50 5.74
N PHE A 189 -34.15 16.13 4.67
CA PHE A 189 -33.68 15.14 3.72
C PHE A 189 -32.36 15.57 3.06
N LEU A 190 -32.30 16.79 2.54
CA LEU A 190 -31.10 17.32 1.90
C LEU A 190 -29.92 17.39 2.86
N LEU A 191 -30.15 17.81 4.11
CA LEU A 191 -29.12 17.83 5.15
C LEU A 191 -28.62 16.41 5.47
N SER A 192 -29.52 15.43 5.58
CA SER A 192 -29.14 14.03 5.82
C SER A 192 -28.30 13.44 4.67
N LEU A 193 -28.63 13.78 3.43
CA LEU A 193 -27.86 13.41 2.24
C LEU A 193 -26.48 14.05 2.24
N LEU A 194 -26.38 15.34 2.57
CA LEU A 194 -25.09 16.04 2.64
C LEU A 194 -24.17 15.44 3.70
N VAL A 195 -24.70 15.16 4.89
CA VAL A 195 -23.93 14.54 5.98
C VAL A 195 -23.46 13.13 5.57
N SER A 196 -24.36 12.31 5.02
CA SER A 196 -24.03 10.96 4.54
C SER A 196 -22.99 10.99 3.41
N GLY A 197 -23.16 11.90 2.44
CA GLY A 197 -22.23 12.12 1.35
C GLY A 197 -20.84 12.55 1.84
N ALA A 198 -20.76 13.48 2.78
CA ALA A 198 -19.50 13.91 3.37
C ALA A 198 -18.78 12.77 4.10
N CYS A 199 -19.51 11.95 4.88
CA CYS A 199 -18.95 10.76 5.52
C CYS A 199 -18.41 9.75 4.49
N ASN A 200 -19.15 9.51 3.40
CA ASN A 200 -18.73 8.58 2.34
C ASN A 200 -17.52 9.09 1.57
N LEU A 201 -17.45 10.39 1.26
CA LEU A 201 -16.27 11.01 0.62
C LEU A 201 -15.04 10.87 1.52
N TYR A 202 -15.19 11.10 2.82
CA TYR A 202 -14.11 10.90 3.78
C TYR A 202 -13.63 9.44 3.83
N LEU A 203 -14.55 8.48 3.81
CA LEU A 203 -14.21 7.05 3.76
C LEU A 203 -13.50 6.68 2.45
N SER A 204 -13.97 7.19 1.31
CA SER A 204 -13.34 6.98 0.01
C SER A 204 -11.93 7.57 -0.05
N ALA A 205 -11.71 8.74 0.56
CA ALA A 205 -10.37 9.33 0.68
C ALA A 205 -9.39 8.48 1.52
N LYS A 206 -9.90 7.53 2.32
CA LYS A 206 -9.12 6.60 3.15
C LYS A 206 -9.12 5.17 2.63
N GLU A 207 -9.66 4.94 1.43
CA GLU A 207 -9.81 3.60 0.87
C GLU A 207 -8.46 2.87 0.78
N ASP A 208 -7.41 3.54 0.33
CA ASP A 208 -6.05 2.97 0.21
C ASP A 208 -5.49 2.47 1.54
N GLU A 209 -5.77 3.17 2.65
CA GLU A 209 -5.31 2.80 4.00
C GLU A 209 -6.04 1.52 4.48
N VAL A 210 -7.33 1.42 4.18
CA VAL A 210 -8.14 0.23 4.53
C VAL A 210 -7.75 -0.96 3.67
N GLN A 211 -7.60 -0.76 2.35
CA GLN A 211 -7.20 -1.81 1.42
C GLN A 211 -5.78 -2.33 1.73
N SER A 212 -4.84 -1.44 2.03
CA SER A 212 -3.46 -1.84 2.38
C SER A 212 -3.40 -2.62 3.68
N SER A 213 -4.19 -2.23 4.68
CA SER A 213 -4.31 -2.98 5.94
C SER A 213 -4.93 -4.37 5.73
N ALA A 214 -5.96 -4.47 4.90
CA ALA A 214 -6.56 -5.75 4.54
C ALA A 214 -5.59 -6.63 3.75
N LEU A 215 -4.84 -6.06 2.81
CA LEU A 215 -3.82 -6.76 2.02
C LEU A 215 -2.72 -7.34 2.92
N ILE A 216 -2.15 -6.54 3.83
CA ILE A 216 -1.14 -7.01 4.80
C ILE A 216 -1.67 -8.14 5.68
N THR A 217 -2.94 -8.06 6.08
CA THR A 217 -3.58 -9.10 6.88
C THR A 217 -3.79 -10.39 6.06
N LEU A 218 -4.19 -10.30 4.78
CA LEU A 218 -4.31 -11.45 3.85
C LEU A 218 -2.96 -12.08 3.52
N LEU A 219 -1.90 -11.28 3.51
CA LEU A 219 -0.52 -11.74 3.34
C LEU A 219 0.09 -12.33 4.62
N ASN A 220 -0.73 -12.56 5.66
CA ASN A 220 -0.31 -13.13 6.95
C ASN A 220 0.78 -12.30 7.66
N THR A 221 0.62 -10.97 7.65
CA THR A 221 1.50 -10.01 8.36
C THR A 221 2.99 -10.24 8.09
N PRO A 222 3.48 -9.93 6.87
CA PRO A 222 4.90 -10.03 6.54
C PRO A 222 5.73 -9.10 7.43
N GLU A 223 7.02 -9.43 7.60
CA GLU A 223 7.97 -8.56 8.28
C GLU A 223 8.23 -7.35 7.37
N VAL A 224 7.81 -6.16 7.79
CA VAL A 224 8.00 -4.92 7.02
C VAL A 224 9.02 -4.05 7.72
N LYS A 225 10.09 -3.67 7.01
CA LYS A 225 11.09 -2.70 7.46
C LYS A 225 11.12 -1.51 6.51
N THR A 226 11.11 -0.31 7.06
CA THR A 226 11.15 0.93 6.28
C THR A 226 12.38 1.75 6.64
N TYR A 227 13.13 2.11 5.62
CA TYR A 227 14.31 2.95 5.69
C TYR A 227 14.04 4.27 4.97
N GLN A 228 14.57 5.37 5.50
CA GLN A 228 14.64 6.65 4.81
C GLN A 228 16.10 6.88 4.41
N ALA A 229 16.41 6.54 3.16
CA ALA A 229 17.72 6.76 2.59
C ALA A 229 17.89 8.26 2.31
N SER A 230 18.98 8.79 2.85
CA SER A 230 19.34 10.20 2.76
C SER A 230 19.86 10.59 1.36
N SER A 231 20.39 9.62 0.60
CA SER A 231 20.80 9.77 -0.80
C SER A 231 20.34 8.58 -1.68
N ARG A 232 20.34 8.78 -3.01
CA ARG A 232 20.06 7.69 -3.97
C ARG A 232 21.11 6.57 -3.90
N ALA A 233 22.36 6.91 -3.55
CA ALA A 233 23.44 5.95 -3.38
C ALA A 233 23.19 5.03 -2.19
N THR A 234 22.81 5.61 -1.03
CA THR A 234 22.41 4.85 0.15
C THR A 234 21.21 3.95 -0.15
N ALA A 235 20.20 4.46 -0.86
CA ALA A 235 19.03 3.67 -1.27
C ALA A 235 19.41 2.48 -2.16
N ALA A 236 20.31 2.71 -3.11
CA ALA A 236 20.81 1.68 -4.02
C ALA A 236 21.61 0.59 -3.31
N VAL A 237 22.48 0.96 -2.35
CA VAL A 237 23.25 0.00 -1.55
C VAL A 237 22.32 -0.82 -0.66
N LEU A 238 21.38 -0.18 0.05
CA LEU A 238 20.39 -0.90 0.86
C LEU A 238 19.54 -1.85 0.00
N ALA A 239 19.15 -1.44 -1.21
CA ALA A 239 18.41 -2.29 -2.12
C ALA A 239 19.24 -3.49 -2.60
N CYS A 240 20.51 -3.27 -2.92
CA CYS A 240 21.43 -4.33 -3.31
C CYS A 240 21.70 -5.31 -2.16
N LEU A 241 21.85 -4.82 -0.93
CA LEU A 241 21.98 -5.69 0.24
C LEU A 241 20.70 -6.48 0.46
N ALA A 242 19.53 -5.84 0.41
CA ALA A 242 18.25 -6.52 0.60
C ALA A 242 17.98 -7.63 -0.43
N LEU A 243 18.34 -7.41 -1.69
CA LEU A 243 18.13 -8.38 -2.77
C LEU A 243 19.29 -9.37 -2.87
N CYS A 244 20.53 -8.89 -3.02
CA CYS A 244 21.66 -9.71 -3.47
C CYS A 244 22.42 -10.40 -2.34
N TRP A 245 22.17 -10.04 -1.08
CA TRP A 245 22.88 -10.66 0.05
C TRP A 245 22.47 -12.13 0.27
N GLU A 246 21.17 -12.41 0.12
CA GLU A 246 20.61 -13.76 0.23
C GLU A 246 20.13 -14.35 -1.10
N SER A 247 19.73 -13.53 -2.08
CA SER A 247 19.34 -14.01 -3.40
C SER A 247 20.53 -13.99 -4.36
N SER A 248 20.53 -14.90 -5.35
CA SER A 248 21.57 -14.96 -6.40
C SER A 248 21.40 -13.86 -7.48
N THR A 249 20.70 -12.77 -7.18
CA THR A 249 20.45 -11.68 -8.13
C THR A 249 21.75 -10.90 -8.37
N PRO A 250 22.13 -10.62 -9.63
CA PRO A 250 23.35 -9.87 -9.93
C PRO A 250 23.25 -8.44 -9.40
N PRO A 251 24.13 -7.99 -8.48
CA PRO A 251 24.06 -6.66 -7.88
C PRO A 251 24.19 -5.54 -8.90
N THR A 252 24.90 -5.82 -10.00
CA THR A 252 25.09 -4.89 -11.11
C THR A 252 23.75 -4.47 -11.74
N GLN A 253 22.79 -5.39 -11.89
CA GLN A 253 21.49 -5.05 -12.50
C GLN A 253 20.66 -4.13 -11.59
N VAL A 254 20.64 -4.43 -10.29
CA VAL A 254 19.90 -3.64 -9.29
C VAL A 254 20.45 -2.21 -9.20
N LEU A 255 21.79 -2.06 -9.17
CA LEU A 255 22.42 -0.73 -9.14
C LEU A 255 22.10 0.10 -10.39
N GLN A 256 22.10 -0.53 -11.57
CA GLN A 256 21.84 0.15 -12.83
C GLN A 256 20.39 0.65 -12.96
N GLU A 257 19.43 -0.01 -12.31
CA GLU A 257 18.04 0.45 -12.29
C GLU A 257 17.82 1.66 -11.37
N ILE A 258 18.59 1.78 -10.29
CA ILE A 258 18.40 2.82 -9.27
C ILE A 258 19.28 4.05 -9.55
N VAL A 259 20.49 3.84 -10.07
CA VAL A 259 21.51 4.87 -10.26
C VAL A 259 21.78 5.08 -11.76
N PRO A 260 21.68 6.32 -12.27
CA PRO A 260 22.07 6.62 -13.65
C PRO A 260 23.58 6.47 -13.85
N ILE A 261 24.00 5.50 -14.68
CA ILE A 261 25.40 5.27 -15.05
C ILE A 261 25.88 6.38 -15.98
N LYS A 262 26.37 7.52 -15.47
CA LYS A 262 26.94 8.56 -16.34
C LYS A 262 28.29 9.13 -15.88
N PRO A 263 28.55 9.41 -14.59
CA PRO A 263 29.87 9.93 -14.19
C PRO A 263 30.85 8.80 -13.83
N LYS A 264 32.16 9.02 -14.08
CA LYS A 264 33.22 8.02 -13.81
C LYS A 264 33.27 7.59 -12.35
N ALA A 265 33.06 8.53 -11.42
CA ALA A 265 32.98 8.26 -9.98
C ALA A 265 31.90 7.23 -9.62
N TRP A 266 30.74 7.25 -10.29
CA TRP A 266 29.66 6.29 -10.02
C TRP A 266 30.00 4.89 -10.53
N LYS A 267 30.78 4.79 -11.61
CA LYS A 267 31.26 3.50 -12.11
C LYS A 267 32.21 2.86 -11.09
N ALA A 268 33.23 3.60 -10.65
CA ALA A 268 34.19 3.15 -9.65
C ALA A 268 33.49 2.75 -8.33
N TRP A 269 32.57 3.59 -7.85
CA TRP A 269 31.73 3.28 -6.69
C TRP A 269 30.88 2.01 -6.87
N SER A 270 30.25 1.84 -8.05
CA SER A 270 29.41 0.67 -8.30
C SER A 270 30.22 -0.63 -8.33
N GLU A 271 31.44 -0.59 -8.87
CA GLU A 271 32.35 -1.74 -8.90
C GLU A 271 32.75 -2.15 -7.48
N PHE A 272 33.13 -1.19 -6.65
CA PHE A 272 33.40 -1.37 -5.22
C PHE A 272 32.22 -2.00 -4.46
N VAL A 273 31.00 -1.48 -4.64
CA VAL A 273 29.80 -2.02 -3.97
C VAL A 273 29.53 -3.46 -4.43
N VAL A 274 29.64 -3.73 -5.73
CA VAL A 274 29.42 -5.07 -6.30
C VAL A 274 30.44 -6.07 -5.75
N GLU A 275 31.71 -5.70 -5.68
CA GLU A 275 32.78 -6.56 -5.16
C GLU A 275 32.56 -6.90 -3.68
N ASN A 276 32.31 -5.89 -2.85
CA ASN A 276 32.10 -6.09 -1.41
C ASN A 276 30.84 -6.92 -1.10
N ILE A 277 29.76 -6.75 -1.87
CA ILE A 277 28.53 -7.56 -1.72
C ILE A 277 28.77 -9.00 -2.19
N ARG A 278 29.48 -9.19 -3.31
CA ARG A 278 29.76 -10.53 -3.86
C ARG A 278 30.62 -11.36 -2.91
N GLU A 279 31.59 -10.72 -2.27
CA GLU A 279 32.46 -11.35 -1.27
C GLU A 279 31.82 -11.46 0.12
N LYS A 280 30.60 -10.92 0.30
CA LYS A 280 29.87 -10.91 1.58
C LYS A 280 30.72 -10.39 2.74
N ARG A 281 31.51 -9.34 2.48
CA ARG A 281 32.40 -8.78 3.51
C ARG A 281 31.56 -8.20 4.67
N THR A 282 32.02 -8.48 5.89
CA THR A 282 31.42 -7.95 7.13
C THR A 282 31.69 -6.46 7.33
N GLN A 283 32.64 -5.90 6.57
CA GLN A 283 32.92 -4.48 6.47
C GLN A 283 33.29 -4.17 5.03
N PHE A 284 32.73 -3.10 4.46
CA PHE A 284 33.13 -2.67 3.12
C PHE A 284 34.54 -2.08 3.18
N VAL A 285 35.46 -2.62 2.38
CA VAL A 285 36.85 -2.16 2.32
C VAL A 285 37.13 -1.63 0.94
N TRP A 286 37.44 -0.33 0.84
CA TRP A 286 37.88 0.32 -0.38
C TRP A 286 39.38 0.05 -0.56
N GLY A 287 39.80 -0.45 -1.72
CA GLY A 287 41.18 -0.81 -1.97
C GLY A 287 42.03 0.41 -2.35
N GLU A 288 43.21 0.58 -1.76
CA GLU A 288 44.18 1.62 -2.18
C GLU A 288 44.63 1.48 -3.65
N ASN A 289 44.40 0.32 -4.27
CA ASN A 289 44.75 0.03 -5.67
C ASN A 289 43.59 0.22 -6.67
N GLU A 290 42.41 0.66 -6.24
CA GLU A 290 41.31 0.98 -7.16
C GLU A 290 41.58 2.33 -7.83
N SER A 291 41.88 2.27 -9.14
CA SER A 291 42.45 3.36 -9.93
C SER A 291 41.65 4.67 -9.86
N THR A 292 42.08 5.57 -8.97
CA THR A 292 41.65 6.97 -8.88
C THR A 292 42.38 7.89 -9.86
N ASP A 293 43.40 7.37 -10.58
CA ASP A 293 44.30 8.08 -11.49
C ASP A 293 43.63 8.85 -12.65
N CYS A 294 42.32 8.69 -12.86
CA CYS A 294 41.57 9.34 -13.94
C CYS A 294 40.40 10.24 -13.46
N LEU A 295 40.30 10.50 -12.15
CA LEU A 295 39.24 11.30 -11.55
C LEU A 295 39.70 12.73 -11.28
N ASP A 296 38.88 13.72 -11.66
CA ASP A 296 39.09 15.12 -11.26
C ASP A 296 38.89 15.28 -9.74
N GLU A 297 39.41 16.36 -9.15
CA GLU A 297 39.30 16.65 -7.70
C GLU A 297 37.84 16.63 -7.22
N ARG A 298 36.92 17.12 -8.05
CA ARG A 298 35.47 17.08 -7.81
C ARG A 298 34.90 15.66 -7.86
N GLU A 299 35.37 14.83 -8.78
CA GLU A 299 34.94 13.45 -8.93
C GLU A 299 35.47 12.58 -7.78
N ASN A 300 36.70 12.85 -7.32
CA ASN A 300 37.30 12.16 -6.18
C ASN A 300 36.56 12.51 -4.88
N LYS A 301 36.23 13.79 -4.68
CA LYS A 301 35.38 14.21 -3.56
C LYS A 301 34.00 13.54 -3.60
N LEU A 302 33.37 13.50 -4.78
CA LEU A 302 32.10 12.80 -4.97
C LEU A 302 32.20 11.31 -4.63
N LEU A 303 33.28 10.63 -5.06
CA LEU A 303 33.52 9.22 -4.80
C LEU A 303 33.66 8.93 -3.31
N LEU A 304 34.46 9.70 -2.58
CA LEU A 304 34.61 9.56 -1.11
C LEU A 304 33.25 9.70 -0.41
N GLU A 305 32.47 10.71 -0.77
CA GLU A 305 31.15 10.90 -0.17
C GLU A 305 30.15 9.77 -0.55
N LEU A 306 30.34 9.08 -1.68
CA LEU A 306 29.52 7.91 -2.07
C LEU A 306 29.95 6.64 -1.30
N ILE A 307 31.24 6.50 -0.98
CA ILE A 307 31.78 5.41 -0.16
C ILE A 307 31.23 5.54 1.27
N ASP A 308 31.26 6.74 1.85
CA ASP A 308 30.67 7.01 3.17
C ASP A 308 29.17 6.64 3.22
N ASP A 309 28.43 6.98 2.16
CA ASP A 309 27.01 6.61 2.02
C ASP A 309 26.81 5.08 1.95
N ALA A 310 27.76 4.34 1.35
CA ALA A 310 27.73 2.89 1.26
C ALA A 310 28.06 2.21 2.59
N HIS A 311 29.04 2.73 3.34
CA HIS A 311 29.35 2.28 4.70
C HIS A 311 28.15 2.48 5.63
N ALA A 312 27.57 3.67 5.65
CA ALA A 312 26.41 3.97 6.48
C ALA A 312 25.20 3.08 6.17
N ALA A 313 24.98 2.76 4.88
CA ALA A 313 23.94 1.81 4.46
C ALA A 313 24.21 0.39 4.96
N HIS A 314 25.44 -0.09 4.80
CA HIS A 314 25.85 -1.44 5.16
C HIS A 314 25.82 -1.68 6.66
N ASP A 315 26.39 -0.78 7.45
CA ASP A 315 26.40 -0.87 8.92
C ASP A 315 24.98 -0.93 9.49
N GLN A 316 24.09 -0.07 8.96
CA GLN A 316 22.70 -0.04 9.38
C GLN A 316 21.95 -1.31 8.98
N TYR A 317 22.19 -1.82 7.76
CA TYR A 317 21.58 -3.06 7.29
C TYR A 317 22.00 -4.26 8.14
N ILE A 318 23.30 -4.42 8.43
CA ILE A 318 23.83 -5.50 9.28
C ILE A 318 23.25 -5.43 10.68
N LYS A 319 23.21 -4.23 11.28
CA LYS A 319 22.65 -4.02 12.62
C LYS A 319 21.21 -4.52 12.72
N ASP A 320 20.39 -4.22 11.71
CA ASP A 320 18.97 -4.55 11.70
C ASP A 320 18.65 -5.97 11.24
N HIS A 321 19.60 -6.65 10.59
CA HIS A 321 19.42 -8.01 10.06
C HIS A 321 20.29 -9.06 10.74
N THR A 322 20.97 -8.70 11.84
CA THR A 322 21.82 -9.54 12.71
C THR A 322 21.79 -11.02 12.31
N ILE A 323 22.67 -11.34 11.36
CA ILE A 323 22.87 -12.70 10.89
C ILE A 323 23.60 -13.41 12.03
N THR A 324 22.83 -14.15 12.82
CA THR A 324 23.36 -15.21 13.69
C THR A 324 23.16 -16.53 13.01
#